data_AF-A0A3N9XJP6-F1
#
_entry.id   AF-A0A3N9XJP6-F1
#
_cell.length_a   1.000
_cell.length_b   1.000
_cell.length_c   1.000
_cell.angle_alpha   90.00
_cell.angle_beta   90.00
_cell.angle_gamma   90.00
#
_symmetry.space_group_name_H-M   'P 1'
#
loop_
_entity.id
_entity.type
_entity.pdbx_description
1 polymer ?
#
loop_
_entity_poly.entity_id
_entity_poly.type
_entity_poly.pdbx_seq_one_letter_code
_entity_poly.pdbx_strand_id
1 'polypeptide(L)' 'MWTCDACGRDWPCPALRATPTDAARRATLIPEFSRITRRAIRDLRGQPGGPDPVAIVRRFLWFLPLTDEEARAVALRLR' A
#
# COMPACT_ATOMS: atom_id res chain seq x y z
N MET A 1 -9.47 1.07 10.60
CA MET A 1 -9.50 0.00 9.59
C MET A 1 -9.58 0.65 8.21
N TRP A 2 -8.79 0.21 7.24
CA TRP A 2 -8.78 0.76 5.88
C TRP A 2 -9.50 -0.23 4.95
N THR A 3 -10.70 0.13 4.50
CA THR A 3 -11.59 -0.72 3.69
C THR A 3 -11.68 -0.23 2.25
N CYS A 4 -12.01 -1.13 1.35
CA CYS A 4 -12.29 -0.82 -0.04
C CYS A 4 -13.68 -0.24 -0.19
N ASP A 5 -13.79 0.98 -0.72
CA ASP A 5 -15.08 1.65 -0.93
C ASP A 5 -16.00 0.88 -1.90
N ALA A 6 -15.44 0.10 -2.82
CA ALA A 6 -16.20 -0.65 -3.80
C ALA A 6 -16.84 -1.93 -3.24
N CYS A 7 -16.23 -2.59 -2.25
CA CYS A 7 -16.70 -3.90 -1.78
C CYS A 7 -16.71 -4.09 -0.26
N GLY A 8 -16.39 -3.05 0.52
CA GLY A 8 -16.41 -3.04 1.99
C GLY A 8 -15.37 -3.92 2.69
N ARG A 9 -14.52 -4.64 1.93
CA ARG A 9 -13.49 -5.56 2.49
C ARG A 9 -12.22 -4.80 2.84
N ASP A 10 -11.37 -5.42 3.66
CA ASP A 10 -10.05 -4.87 3.97
C ASP A 10 -9.26 -4.54 2.70
N TRP A 11 -8.67 -3.34 2.67
CA TRP A 11 -7.83 -2.90 1.56
C TRP A 11 -6.44 -3.54 1.62
N PRO A 12 -5.79 -3.88 0.50
CA PRO A 12 -6.40 -4.03 -0.82
C PRO A 12 -7.34 -5.22 -0.83
N CYS A 13 -8.53 -5.06 -1.42
CA CYS A 13 -9.52 -6.12 -1.43
C CYS A 13 -9.06 -7.32 -2.29
N PRO A 14 -9.59 -8.53 -2.06
CA PRO A 14 -9.20 -9.73 -2.80
C PRO A 14 -9.32 -9.59 -4.32
N ALA A 15 -10.35 -8.91 -4.81
CA ALA A 15 -10.55 -8.67 -6.24
C ALA A 15 -9.41 -7.83 -6.85
N LEU A 16 -8.97 -6.78 -6.14
CA LEU A 16 -7.84 -5.96 -6.56
C LEU A 16 -6.53 -6.77 -6.54
N ARG A 17 -6.30 -7.55 -5.47
CA ARG A 17 -5.11 -8.40 -5.35
C ARG A 17 -5.02 -9.51 -6.41
N ALA A 18 -6.15 -9.93 -6.97
CA ALA A 18 -6.20 -10.93 -8.03
C ALA A 18 -5.88 -10.36 -9.43
N THR A 19 -5.78 -9.02 -9.56
CA THR A 19 -5.48 -8.39 -10.85
C THR A 19 -4.03 -8.68 -11.25
N PRO A 20 -3.75 -9.06 -12.52
CA PRO A 20 -2.37 -9.24 -13.00
C PRO A 20 -1.55 -7.96 -12.86
N THR A 21 -0.32 -8.11 -12.38
CA THR A 21 0.62 -7.01 -12.17
C THR A 21 1.93 -7.30 -12.89
N ASP A 22 1.88 -7.42 -14.22
CA ASP A 22 3.07 -7.43 -15.05
C ASP A 22 3.82 -6.09 -15.00
N ALA A 23 5.02 -6.03 -15.57
CA ALA A 23 5.87 -4.83 -15.50
C ALA A 23 5.19 -3.57 -16.06
N ALA A 24 4.49 -3.68 -17.20
CA ALA A 24 3.81 -2.56 -17.82
C ALA A 24 2.66 -2.06 -16.92
N ARG A 25 1.86 -3.00 -16.38
CA ARG A 25 0.78 -2.67 -15.46
C ARG A 25 1.28 -2.05 -14.16
N ARG A 26 2.33 -2.59 -13.55
CA ARG A 26 2.94 -2.03 -12.33
C ARG A 26 3.31 -0.56 -12.50
N ALA A 27 3.94 -0.21 -13.63
CA ALA A 27 4.31 1.18 -13.92
C ALA A 27 3.10 2.13 -13.91
N THR A 28 1.95 1.69 -14.43
CA THR A 28 0.70 2.47 -14.42
C THR A 28 0.09 2.61 -13.03
N LEU A 29 0.32 1.65 -12.12
CA LEU A 29 -0.25 1.63 -10.78
C LEU A 29 0.55 2.49 -9.79
N ILE A 30 1.87 2.62 -9.98
CA ILE A 30 2.76 3.30 -9.03
C ILE A 30 2.28 4.70 -8.62
N PRO A 31 1.91 5.63 -9.54
CA PRO A 31 1.56 6.99 -9.15
C PRO A 31 0.32 7.04 -8.25
N GLU A 32 -0.74 6.32 -8.62
CA GLU A 32 -1.99 6.29 -7.88
C GLU A 32 -1.79 5.63 -6.51
N PHE A 33 -1.15 4.46 -6.47
CA PHE A 33 -0.98 3.73 -5.23
C PHE A 33 0.04 4.37 -4.30
N SER A 34 1.01 5.13 -4.80
CA SER A 34 1.89 5.97 -3.96
C SER A 34 1.09 7.04 -3.22
N ARG A 35 0.13 7.68 -3.90
CA ARG A 35 -0.78 8.67 -3.28
C ARG A 35 -1.67 8.02 -2.21
N ILE A 36 -2.24 6.85 -2.50
CA ILE A 36 -3.07 6.10 -1.54
C ILE A 36 -2.23 5.67 -0.33
N THR A 37 -1.02 5.14 -0.55
CA THR A 37 -0.11 4.70 0.51
C THR A 37 0.27 5.85 1.44
N ARG A 38 0.58 7.04 0.90
CA ARG A 38 0.85 8.24 1.71
C ARG A 38 -0.34 8.58 2.61
N ARG A 39 -1.57 8.52 2.09
CA ARG A 39 -2.77 8.76 2.90
C ARG A 39 -2.90 7.71 4.01
N ALA A 40 -2.72 6.43 3.68
CA ALA A 40 -2.81 5.34 4.65
C ALA A 40 -1.76 5.44 5.75
N ILE A 41 -0.52 5.82 5.44
CA ILE A 41 0.53 6.06 6.44
C ILE A 41 0.08 7.15 7.43
N ARG A 42 -0.48 8.26 6.96
CA ARG A 42 -0.99 9.32 7.84
C ARG A 42 -2.14 8.84 8.71
N ASP A 43 -3.10 8.13 8.12
CA ASP A 43 -4.32 7.68 8.81
C ASP A 43 -4.03 6.58 9.86
N LEU A 44 -3.04 5.72 9.60
CA LEU A 44 -2.74 4.56 10.46
C LEU A 44 -1.65 4.84 11.51
N ARG A 45 -0.71 5.76 11.25
CA ARG A 45 0.38 6.11 12.18
C ARG A 45 -0.12 6.69 13.50
N GLY A 46 -1.28 7.35 13.49
CA GLY A 46 -1.87 7.96 14.69
C GLY A 46 -2.55 6.97 15.64
N GLN A 47 -2.65 5.68 15.28
CA GLN A 47 -3.35 4.69 16.10
C GLN A 47 -2.38 4.00 17.08
N PRO A 48 -2.64 4.02 18.40
CA PRO A 48 -1.91 3.20 19.35
C PRO A 48 -1.97 1.72 18.93
N GLY A 49 -0.82 1.08 18.73
CA GLY A 49 -0.74 -0.29 18.21
C GLY A 49 -0.99 -0.42 16.70
N GLY A 50 -1.02 0.68 15.96
CA GLY A 50 -1.15 0.69 14.50
C GLY A 50 0.02 0.00 13.79
N PRO A 51 -0.17 -0.43 12.53
CA PRO A 51 0.87 -1.13 11.78
C PRO A 51 2.10 -0.25 11.54
N ASP A 52 3.29 -0.86 11.60
CA ASP A 52 4.54 -0.19 11.22
C ASP A 52 4.46 0.35 9.78
N PRO A 53 5.01 1.54 9.47
CA PRO A 53 4.99 2.11 8.13
C PRO A 53 5.51 1.18 7.02
N VAL A 54 6.48 0.29 7.30
CA VAL A 54 6.94 -0.72 6.33
C VAL A 54 5.84 -1.72 6.02
N ALA A 55 5.10 -2.17 7.04
CA ALA A 55 3.95 -3.05 6.85
C ALA A 55 2.83 -2.37 6.03
N ILE A 56 2.63 -1.06 6.22
CA ILE A 56 1.69 -0.28 5.40
C ILE A 56 2.17 -0.23 3.95
N VAL A 57 3.45 0.08 3.70
CA VAL A 57 4.00 0.11 2.34
C VAL A 57 3.84 -1.24 1.64
N ARG A 58 4.21 -2.33 2.29
CA ARG A 58 4.04 -3.70 1.72
C ARG A 58 2.59 -4.04 1.44
N ARG A 59 1.67 -3.63 2.32
CA ARG A 59 0.23 -3.85 2.15
C ARG A 59 -0.32 -3.07 0.96
N PHE A 60 0.05 -1.81 0.81
CA PHE A 60 -0.54 -0.92 -0.20
C PHE A 60 0.16 -1.00 -1.56
N LEU A 61 1.46 -1.28 -1.59
CA LEU A 61 2.25 -1.51 -2.81
C LEU A 61 2.49 -3.01 -3.06
N TRP A 62 1.51 -3.85 -2.75
CA TRP A 62 1.57 -5.32 -2.82
C TRP A 62 2.04 -5.88 -4.18
N PHE A 63 1.86 -5.09 -5.25
CA PHE A 63 2.24 -5.44 -6.61
C PHE A 63 3.72 -5.19 -6.92
N LEU A 64 4.46 -4.59 -5.99
CA LEU A 64 5.91 -4.39 -6.09
C LEU A 64 6.62 -5.44 -5.23
N PRO A 65 7.63 -6.16 -5.77
CA PRO A 65 8.40 -7.14 -5.02
C PRO A 65 9.48 -6.44 -4.19
N LEU A 66 9.06 -5.59 -3.24
CA LEU A 66 9.98 -4.80 -2.42
C LEU A 66 10.66 -5.67 -1.37
N THR A 67 11.98 -5.54 -1.29
CA THR A 67 12.75 -5.95 -0.12
C THR A 67 12.37 -5.12 1.12
N ASP A 68 12.81 -5.55 2.30
CA ASP A 68 12.60 -4.78 3.53
C ASP A 68 13.23 -3.38 3.46
N GLU A 69 14.46 -3.31 2.95
CA GLU A 69 15.18 -2.06 2.79
C GLU A 69 14.46 -1.10 1.83
N GLU A 70 13.98 -1.60 0.68
CA GLU A 70 13.22 -0.78 -0.27
C GLU A 70 11.89 -0.31 0.33
N ALA A 71 11.16 -1.18 1.02
CA ALA A 71 9.90 -0.82 1.66
C ALA A 71 10.12 0.24 2.76
N ARG A 72 11.22 0.15 3.52
CA ARG A 72 11.63 1.17 4.49
C ARG A 72 12.02 2.48 3.81
N ALA A 73 12.76 2.43 2.72
CA ALA A 73 13.17 3.60 1.96
C ALA A 73 11.98 4.33 1.31
N VAL A 74 10.97 3.58 0.87
CA VAL A 74 9.69 4.13 0.40
C VAL A 74 8.90 4.72 1.57
N ALA A 75 8.78 4.00 2.69
CA ALA A 75 8.10 4.49 3.88
C ALA A 75 8.70 5.82 4.37
N LEU A 76 10.01 5.98 4.30
CA LEU A 76 10.70 7.24 4.64
C LEU A 76 10.35 8.39 3.69
N ARG A 77 10.25 8.14 2.38
CA ARG A 77 9.92 9.15 1.37
C ARG A 77 8.45 9.57 1.38
N LEU A 78 7.56 8.69 1.86
CA LEU A 78 6.12 8.94 1.92
C LEU A 78 5.65 9.56 3.25
N ARG A 79 6.57 9.83 4.18
CA ARG A 79 6.29 10.54 5.44
C ARG A 79 5.85 11.99 5.23
#